data_AF-U1PN74-F1
#
_entry.id   AF-U1PN74-F1
#
_cell.length_a   1.000
_cell.length_b   1.000
_cell.length_c   1.000
_cell.angle_alpha   90.00
_cell.angle_beta   90.00
_cell.angle_gamma   90.00
#
_symmetry.space_group_name_H-M   'P 1'
#
loop_
_entity.id
_entity.type
_entity.pdbx_description
1 polymer ?
#
loop_
_entity_poly.entity_id
_entity_poly.type
_entity_poly.pdbx_seq_one_letter_code
_entity_poly.pdbx_strand_id
1 'polypeptide(L)' 'MTQSSIRIVSELHDEPHIKGQRVTVRRIRGLVEGAGKSTEEVAAQLGVDVVDVYGALEHYHDNPEEMTTAKRR' A
#
# COMPACT_ATOMS: atom_id res chain seq x y z
N MET A 1 7.84 -8.49 -21.10
CA MET A 1 6.70 -8.02 -20.27
C MET A 1 7.04 -8.38 -18.84
N THR A 2 7.61 -7.44 -18.08
CA THR A 2 7.96 -7.70 -16.68
C THR A 2 6.68 -7.57 -15.88
N GLN A 3 6.11 -8.70 -15.47
CA GLN A 3 5.01 -8.72 -14.52
C GLN A 3 5.58 -8.15 -13.21
N SER A 4 5.39 -6.84 -12.99
CA SER A 4 5.69 -6.20 -11.71
C SER A 4 4.87 -6.93 -10.67
N SER A 5 5.53 -7.87 -10.00
CA SER A 5 4.95 -8.61 -8.90
C SER A 5 4.67 -7.58 -7.83
N ILE A 6 3.41 -7.38 -7.49
CA ILE A 6 3.01 -6.57 -6.34
C ILE A 6 3.70 -7.18 -5.12
N ARG A 7 4.71 -6.50 -4.56
CA ARG A 7 5.50 -7.04 -3.44
C ARG A 7 4.96 -6.48 -2.12
N ILE A 8 3.70 -6.69 -1.80
CA ILE A 8 3.21 -6.40 -0.45
C ILE A 8 3.73 -7.51 0.48
N VAL A 9 4.43 -7.12 1.54
CA VAL A 9 4.96 -8.01 2.58
C VAL A 9 4.54 -7.50 3.95
N SER A 10 4.42 -8.40 4.92
CA SER A 10 4.02 -8.11 6.30
C SER A 10 5.11 -8.44 7.34
N GLU A 11 6.35 -8.64 6.88
CA GLU A 11 7.49 -9.11 7.69
C GLU A 11 7.99 -8.10 8.76
N LEU A 12 7.57 -6.84 8.67
CA LEU A 12 8.00 -5.75 9.55
C LEU A 12 6.77 -5.11 10.22
N HIS A 13 6.70 -5.17 11.55
CA HIS A 13 5.65 -4.57 12.40
C HIS A 13 4.21 -5.05 12.14
N ASP A 14 4.01 -6.20 11.51
CA ASP A 14 2.68 -6.79 11.23
C ASP A 14 1.72 -5.89 10.42
N GLU A 15 2.24 -4.84 9.77
CA GLU A 15 1.46 -3.99 8.87
C GLU A 15 1.86 -4.27 7.42
N PRO A 16 0.90 -4.55 6.52
CA PRO A 16 1.16 -4.73 5.10
C PRO A 16 1.85 -3.49 4.52
N HIS A 17 2.99 -3.70 3.87
CA HIS A 17 3.79 -2.63 3.27
C HIS A 17 4.48 -3.07 1.97
N ILE A 18 4.88 -2.09 1.16
CA ILE A 18 5.63 -2.35 -0.06
C ILE A 18 7.02 -2.88 0.31
N LYS A 19 7.42 -4.03 -0.22
CA LYS A 19 8.69 -4.68 0.07
C LYS A 19 9.87 -3.75 -0.19
N GLY A 20 10.76 -3.66 0.80
CA GLY A 20 11.93 -2.78 0.76
C GLY A 20 11.60 -1.32 1.06
N GLN A 21 10.34 -0.99 1.36
CA GLN A 21 9.90 0.37 1.67
C GLN A 21 9.07 0.37 2.96
N ARG A 22 9.26 1.36 3.83
CA ARG A 22 8.43 1.51 5.05
C ARG A 22 7.10 2.22 4.75
N VAL A 23 6.54 1.96 3.57
CA VAL A 23 5.30 2.58 3.08
C VAL A 23 4.17 1.57 3.24
N THR A 24 3.28 1.81 4.20
CA THR A 24 2.18 0.89 4.51
C THR A 24 1.01 1.06 3.55
N VAL A 25 0.29 -0.04 3.34
CA VAL A 25 -0.93 -0.08 2.52
C VAL A 25 -1.97 0.92 3.05
N ARG A 26 -2.11 1.03 4.38
CA ARG A 26 -3.03 1.98 5.01
C ARG A 26 -2.66 3.44 4.73
N ARG A 27 -1.36 3.77 4.70
CA ARG A 27 -0.90 5.12 4.37
C ARG A 27 -1.24 5.49 2.93
N ILE A 28 -1.05 4.57 1.99
CA ILE A 28 -1.40 4.77 0.58
C ILE A 28 -2.90 5.02 0.44
N ARG A 29 -3.72 4.12 1.01
CA ARG A 29 -5.18 4.26 1.02
C ARG A 29 -5.63 5.60 1.62
N GLY A 30 -5.03 6.01 2.74
CA GLY A 30 -5.34 7.28 3.39
C GLY A 30 -5.06 8.50 2.51
N LEU A 31 -4.01 8.47 1.70
CA LEU A 31 -3.69 9.57 0.78
C LEU A 31 -4.60 9.58 -0.46
N VAL A 32 -4.85 8.42 -1.06
CA VAL A 32 -5.67 8.33 -2.27
C VAL A 32 -7.15 8.54 -1.95
N GLU A 33 -7.72 7.71 -1.09
CA GLU A 33 -9.17 7.73 -0.82
C GLU A 33 -9.54 8.72 0.28
N GLY A 34 -8.68 8.90 1.28
CA GLY A 34 -8.95 9.80 2.40
C GLY A 34 -8.68 11.26 2.08
N ALA A 35 -7.57 11.56 1.41
CA ALA A 35 -7.17 12.90 1.03
C ALA A 35 -7.47 13.25 -0.44
N GLY A 36 -8.01 12.31 -1.22
CA GLY A 36 -8.43 12.54 -2.61
C GLY A 36 -7.29 12.75 -3.60
N LYS A 37 -6.07 12.31 -3.28
CA LYS A 37 -4.90 12.45 -4.17
C LYS A 37 -4.94 11.42 -5.29
N SER A 38 -4.42 11.78 -6.47
CA SER A 38 -4.23 10.79 -7.53
C SER A 38 -3.16 9.76 -7.16
N THR A 39 -3.23 8.59 -7.78
CA THR A 39 -2.25 7.51 -7.60
C THR A 39 -0.84 7.94 -7.99
N GLU A 40 -0.72 8.76 -9.03
CA GLU A 40 0.52 9.32 -9.56
C GLU A 40 1.14 10.33 -8.60
N GLU A 41 0.33 11.21 -8.01
CA GLU A 41 0.79 12.15 -6.97
C GLU A 41 1.30 11.40 -5.74
N VAL A 42 0.61 10.34 -5.32
CA VAL A 42 1.02 9.52 -4.17
C VAL A 42 2.30 8.75 -4.47
N ALA A 43 2.42 8.17 -5.66
CA ALA A 43 3.64 7.49 -6.11
C ALA A 43 4.85 8.43 -6.05
N ALA A 44 4.72 9.62 -6.64
CA ALA A 44 5.76 10.64 -6.63
C ALA A 44 6.10 11.12 -5.21
N GLN A 45 5.09 11.34 -4.37
CA GLN A 45 5.29 11.80 -2.99
C GLN A 45 6.02 10.77 -2.12
N LEU A 46 5.73 9.48 -2.32
CA LEU A 46 6.28 8.40 -1.49
C LEU A 46 7.53 7.76 -2.08
N GLY A 47 7.92 8.11 -3.30
CA GLY A 47 9.07 7.53 -4.00
C GLY A 47 8.84 6.06 -4.38
N VAL A 48 7.58 5.70 -4.66
CA VAL A 48 7.18 4.32 -5.02
C VAL A 48 6.73 4.25 -6.47
N ASP A 49 6.69 3.05 -7.05
CA ASP A 49 6.10 2.85 -8.37
C ASP A 49 4.57 3.01 -8.30
N VAL A 50 3.96 3.61 -9.34
CA VAL A 50 2.50 3.76 -9.41
C VAL A 50 1.79 2.41 -9.44
N VAL A 51 2.42 1.36 -9.99
CA VAL A 51 1.91 -0.02 -9.95
C VAL A 51 1.86 -0.54 -8.51
N ASP A 52 2.82 -0.19 -7.66
CA ASP A 52 2.80 -0.55 -6.24
C ASP A 52 1.67 0.17 -5.49
N VAL A 53 1.33 1.41 -5.89
CA VAL A 53 0.18 2.14 -5.34
C VAL A 53 -1.13 1.43 -5.67
N TYR A 54 -1.32 1.02 -6.93
CA TYR A 54 -2.49 0.24 -7.33
C TYR A 54 -2.55 -1.11 -6.59
N GLY A 55 -1.43 -1.82 -6.52
CA GLY A 55 -1.36 -3.10 -5.81
C GLY A 55 -1.64 -2.96 -4.31
N ALA A 56 -1.21 -1.87 -3.68
CA ALA A 56 -1.55 -1.59 -2.29
C ALA A 56 -3.06 -1.33 -2.11
N LEU A 57 -3.70 -0.59 -3.03
CA LEU A 57 -5.14 -0.35 -2.97
C LEU A 57 -5.94 -1.64 -3.17
N GLU A 58 -5.55 -2.47 -4.14
CA GLU A 58 -6.13 -3.81 -4.34
C GLU A 58 -5.99 -4.65 -3.06
N HIS A 59 -4.79 -4.73 -2.50
CA HIS A 59 -4.54 -5.48 -1.26
C HIS A 59 -5.40 -4.98 -0.10
N TYR A 60 -5.57 -3.66 0.04
CA TYR A 60 -6.39 -3.08 1.11
C TYR A 60 -7.85 -3.54 1.04
N HIS A 61 -8.42 -3.58 -0.17
CA HIS A 61 -9.82 -3.93 -0.38
C HIS A 61 -10.06 -5.44 -0.35
N ASP A 62 -9.10 -6.23 -0.80
CA ASP A 62 -9.18 -7.70 -0.78
C ASP A 62 -8.92 -8.29 0.60
N ASN A 63 -8.23 -7.57 1.50
CA ASN A 63 -7.80 -8.08 2.81
C ASN A 63 -8.30 -7.23 4.00
N PRO A 64 -9.61 -6.97 4.16
CA PRO A 64 -10.12 -6.07 5.20
C PRO A 64 -9.88 -6.60 6.63
N GLU A 65 -9.83 -7.92 6.83
CA GLU A 65 -9.55 -8.53 8.14
C GLU A 65 -8.10 -8.29 8.60
N GLU A 66 -7.14 -8.42 7.68
CA GLU A 66 -5.73 -8.12 7.92
C GLU A 66 -5.55 -6.65 8.27
N MET A 67 -6.15 -5.75 7.50
CA MET A 67 -6.12 -4.30 7.74
C MET A 67 -6.73 -3.90 9.09
N THR A 68 -7.78 -4.60 9.52
CA THR A 68 -8.42 -4.38 10.83
C THR A 68 -7.55 -4.89 11.99
N THR A 69 -6.81 -5.97 11.77
CA THR A 69 -5.89 -6.56 12.75
C THR A 69 -4.66 -5.67 12.92
N ALA A 70 -4.07 -5.20 11.82
CA ALA A 70 -2.95 -4.26 11.83
C ALA A 70 -3.29 -2.94 12.54
N LYS A 71 -4.55 -2.47 12.48
CA LYS A 71 -4.99 -1.26 13.21
C LYS A 71 -5.02 -1.44 14.74
N ARG A 72 -5.14 -2.67 15.25
CA ARG A 72 -5.34 -2.97 16.67
C ARG A 72 -4.04 -3.29 17.43
N ARG A 73 -2.91 -3.39 16.74
CA ARG A 73 -1.57 -3.56 17.33
C ARG A 73 -0.88 -2.21 17.47
#